data_AF-A0A966SEQ0-F1
#
_entry.id   AF-A0A966SEQ0-F1
#
_cell.length_a   1.000
_cell.length_b   1.000
_cell.length_c   1.000
_cell.angle_alpha   90.00
_cell.angle_beta   90.00
_cell.angle_gamma   90.00
#
_symmetry.space_group_name_H-M   'P 1'
#
loop_
_entity.id
_entity.type
_entity.pdbx_description
1 polymer ?
#
loop_
_entity_poly.entity_id
_entity_poly.type
_entity_poly.pdbx_seq_one_letter_code
_entity_poly.pdbx_strand_id
1 'polypeptide(L)'
;MSDAIKHECGLAFIRLRKPFSYYQQQYGTSLWGLNKLYLLMEKQHNRGQDGAGVVAVKLNTEPGYPFMNRMRSNAPQAIADIFNRIGEQINEFEKYNPGVRNHPGLLKGNIDFMGEVLLGHLRYGTQGKNKLEYCHPFINRHIMPARNLALAGNFNIVNADELYTHIGREPVEEVRFSDLAALLELLYKFLNEA
;
A
#
# COMPACT_ATOMS: atom_id res chain seq x y z
N MET A 1 -26.24 -12.13 -23.07
CA MET A 1 -25.15 -12.85 -22.38
C MET A 1 -24.53 -11.86 -21.39
N SER A 2 -24.85 -11.96 -20.10
CA SER A 2 -24.16 -11.17 -19.09
C SER A 2 -22.81 -11.84 -18.84
N ASP A 3 -21.72 -11.13 -19.13
CA ASP A 3 -20.39 -11.61 -18.78
C ASP A 3 -20.33 -11.97 -17.29
N ALA A 4 -19.65 -13.07 -16.97
CA ALA A 4 -19.41 -13.43 -15.59
C ALA A 4 -18.63 -12.29 -14.91
N ILE A 5 -19.19 -11.74 -13.83
CA ILE A 5 -18.49 -10.77 -12.99
C ILE A 5 -17.30 -11.50 -12.38
N LYS A 6 -16.11 -11.32 -12.95
CA LYS A 6 -14.88 -11.83 -12.37
C LYS A 6 -14.53 -10.93 -11.20
N HIS A 7 -14.58 -11.49 -9.98
CA HIS A 7 -14.06 -10.89 -8.75
C HIS A 7 -12.55 -10.72 -8.84
N GLU A 8 -12.11 -9.81 -9.67
CA GLU A 8 -10.71 -9.58 -9.95
C GLU A 8 -10.32 -8.27 -9.29
N CYS A 9 -9.76 -8.32 -8.09
CA CYS A 9 -9.03 -7.21 -7.48
C CYS A 9 -7.78 -6.88 -8.33
N GLY A 10 -7.25 -5.66 -8.23
CA GLY A 10 -6.04 -5.20 -8.92
C GLY A 10 -4.81 -5.14 -8.01
N LEU A 11 -3.62 -5.41 -8.56
CA LEU A 11 -2.34 -5.29 -7.83
C LEU A 11 -1.32 -4.52 -8.67
N ALA A 12 -0.60 -3.59 -8.04
CA ALA A 12 0.49 -2.84 -8.63
C ALA A 12 1.69 -2.86 -7.70
N PHE A 13 2.88 -3.17 -8.21
CA PHE A 13 4.11 -3.19 -7.42
C PHE A 13 5.24 -2.50 -8.16
N ILE A 14 5.98 -1.64 -7.45
CA ILE A 14 7.14 -0.93 -7.98
C ILE A 14 8.31 -1.06 -7.01
N ARG A 15 9.47 -1.40 -7.55
CA ARG A 15 10.76 -1.35 -6.87
C ARG A 15 11.72 -0.44 -7.63
N LEU A 16 12.06 0.72 -7.08
CA LEU A 16 13.01 1.66 -7.66
C LEU A 16 14.45 1.18 -7.45
N ARG A 17 15.12 0.73 -8.51
CA ARG A 17 16.50 0.18 -8.42
C ARG A 17 17.60 1.24 -8.41
N LYS A 18 17.24 2.52 -8.50
CA LYS A 18 18.14 3.68 -8.52
C LYS A 18 17.68 4.71 -7.47
N PRO A 19 18.54 5.64 -7.01
CA PRO A 19 18.13 6.69 -6.07
C PRO A 19 17.18 7.69 -6.75
N PHE A 20 16.40 8.44 -5.96
CA PHE A 20 15.46 9.44 -6.48
C PHE A 20 16.14 10.52 -7.35
N SER A 21 17.40 10.87 -7.07
CA SER A 21 18.19 11.80 -7.89
C SER A 21 18.38 11.33 -9.33
N TYR A 22 18.53 10.02 -9.56
CA TYR A 22 18.58 9.46 -10.90
C TYR A 22 17.27 9.73 -11.66
N TYR A 23 16.12 9.50 -11.02
CA TYR A 23 14.82 9.72 -11.66
C TYR A 23 14.53 11.21 -11.90
N GLN A 24 14.96 12.09 -11.00
CA GLN A 24 14.93 13.54 -11.22
C GLN A 24 15.70 13.93 -12.48
N GLN A 25 16.94 13.44 -12.63
CA GLN A 25 17.79 13.79 -13.76
C GLN A 25 17.28 13.19 -15.08
N GLN A 26 16.84 11.93 -15.06
CA GLN A 26 16.45 11.20 -16.28
C GLN A 26 15.02 11.50 -16.74
N TYR A 27 14.10 11.78 -15.80
CA TYR A 27 12.68 11.94 -16.10
C TYR A 27 12.11 13.30 -15.66
N GLY A 28 12.95 14.21 -15.16
CA GLY A 28 12.54 15.54 -14.72
C GLY A 28 11.76 15.57 -13.40
N THR A 29 11.61 14.44 -12.70
CA THR A 29 10.87 14.40 -11.44
C THR A 29 11.32 13.28 -10.51
N SER A 30 11.44 13.61 -9.22
CA SER A 30 11.68 12.66 -8.13
C SER A 30 10.44 11.82 -7.81
N LEU A 31 9.24 12.26 -8.23
CA LEU A 31 7.96 11.59 -8.01
C LEU A 31 7.70 10.45 -9.02
N TRP A 32 8.67 10.11 -9.86
CA TRP A 32 8.49 9.16 -10.96
C TRP A 32 7.88 7.82 -10.50
N GLY A 33 8.35 7.26 -9.38
CA GLY A 33 7.81 6.02 -8.82
C GLY A 33 6.32 6.12 -8.44
N LEU A 34 5.93 7.21 -7.80
CA LEU A 34 4.54 7.47 -7.42
C LEU A 34 3.65 7.66 -8.65
N ASN A 35 4.11 8.43 -9.63
CA ASN A 35 3.42 8.63 -10.90
C ASN A 35 3.21 7.30 -11.63
N LYS A 36 4.21 6.42 -11.65
CA LYS A 36 4.08 5.09 -12.24
C LYS A 36 3.12 4.20 -11.45
N LEU A 37 3.10 4.29 -10.12
CA LEU A 37 2.16 3.53 -9.30
C LEU A 37 0.72 3.94 -9.63
N TYR A 38 0.45 5.24 -9.67
CA TYR A 38 -0.85 5.80 -10.08
C TYR A 38 -1.29 5.23 -11.43
N LEU A 39 -0.44 5.34 -12.45
CA LEU A 39 -0.76 4.85 -13.79
C LEU A 39 -1.01 3.33 -13.84
N LEU A 40 -0.26 2.53 -13.08
CA LEU A 40 -0.45 1.08 -13.01
C LEU A 40 -1.77 0.70 -12.31
N MET A 41 -2.18 1.48 -11.31
CA MET A 41 -3.46 1.32 -10.63
C MET A 41 -4.61 1.75 -11.55
N GLU A 42 -4.53 2.92 -12.18
CA GLU A 42 -5.55 3.40 -13.13
C GLU A 42 -5.75 2.43 -14.31
N LYS A 43 -4.67 1.84 -14.84
CA LYS A 43 -4.76 0.81 -15.90
C LYS A 43 -5.61 -0.41 -15.49
N GLN A 44 -5.73 -0.65 -14.19
CA GLN A 44 -6.52 -1.75 -13.62
C GLN A 44 -7.80 -1.24 -12.94
N HIS A 45 -8.22 0.00 -13.12
CA HIS A 45 -9.37 0.59 -12.41
C HIS A 45 -10.66 -0.24 -12.55
N ASN A 46 -10.88 -0.90 -13.69
CA ASN A 46 -12.03 -1.78 -13.92
C ASN A 46 -11.97 -3.11 -13.13
N ARG A 47 -10.84 -3.40 -12.47
CA ARG A 47 -10.58 -4.55 -11.59
C ARG A 47 -10.72 -4.16 -10.10
N GLY A 48 -11.53 -3.14 -9.79
CA GLY A 48 -11.81 -2.75 -8.41
C GLY A 48 -12.19 -1.28 -8.28
N GLN A 49 -13.44 -1.03 -7.95
CA GLN A 49 -14.01 0.32 -7.84
C GLN A 49 -14.50 0.64 -6.42
N ASP A 50 -14.58 -0.36 -5.54
CA ASP A 50 -15.14 -0.20 -4.19
C ASP A 50 -14.14 0.36 -3.20
N GLY A 51 -12.85 0.16 -3.45
CA GLY A 51 -11.80 0.74 -2.63
C GLY A 51 -10.41 0.51 -3.20
N ALA A 52 -9.43 1.21 -2.63
CA ALA A 52 -8.03 1.11 -3.00
C ALA A 52 -7.14 1.30 -1.78
N GLY A 53 -5.89 0.91 -1.92
CA GLY A 53 -4.87 1.26 -0.94
C GLY A 53 -3.48 1.21 -1.53
N VAL A 54 -2.57 1.94 -0.89
CA VAL A 54 -1.16 2.01 -1.24
C VAL A 54 -0.32 1.92 0.02
N VAL A 55 0.86 1.33 -0.10
CA VAL A 55 1.91 1.35 0.91
C VAL A 55 3.23 1.71 0.26
N ALA A 56 4.03 2.50 0.98
CA ALA A 56 5.37 2.90 0.59
C ALA A 56 6.38 2.48 1.65
N VAL A 57 7.51 1.95 1.22
CA VAL A 57 8.67 1.64 2.06
C VAL A 57 9.87 2.43 1.57
N LYS A 58 10.42 3.23 2.47
CA LYS A 58 11.68 3.97 2.32
C LYS A 58 12.83 3.06 2.74
N LEU A 59 13.84 2.91 1.90
CA LEU A 59 15.01 2.09 2.18
C LEU A 59 16.15 2.95 2.74
N ASN A 60 17.01 2.38 3.57
CA ASN A 60 18.17 3.10 4.14
C ASN A 60 17.73 4.41 4.83
N THR A 61 16.65 4.33 5.62
CA THR A 61 16.15 5.44 6.42
C THR A 61 16.97 5.52 7.72
N GLU A 62 17.34 6.73 8.13
CA GLU A 62 18.04 6.96 9.39
C GLU A 62 17.17 6.56 10.60
N PRO A 63 17.77 6.07 11.69
CA PRO A 63 17.03 5.79 12.92
C PRO A 63 16.19 6.99 13.38
N GLY A 64 14.96 6.73 13.81
CA GLY A 64 14.02 7.77 14.27
C GLY A 64 13.10 8.32 13.17
N TYR A 65 13.34 8.03 11.89
CA TYR A 65 12.45 8.42 10.81
C TYR A 65 11.49 7.29 10.40
N PRO A 66 10.21 7.60 10.13
CA PRO A 66 9.26 6.60 9.65
C PRO A 66 9.65 6.13 8.24
N PHE A 67 9.72 4.81 8.06
CA PHE A 67 10.12 4.19 6.80
C PHE A 67 8.99 3.46 6.08
N MET A 68 7.86 3.17 6.73
CA MET A 68 6.71 2.49 6.13
C MET A 68 5.41 3.26 6.40
N ASN A 69 4.72 3.62 5.32
CA ASN A 69 3.46 4.36 5.37
C ASN A 69 2.39 3.70 4.50
N ARG A 70 1.15 3.67 4.98
CA ARG A 70 -0.01 3.09 4.28
C ARG A 70 -1.14 4.10 4.23
N MET A 71 -1.78 4.22 3.07
CA MET A 71 -3.06 4.91 2.90
C MET A 71 -4.07 3.96 2.25
N ARG A 72 -5.33 4.06 2.66
CA ARG A 72 -6.46 3.31 2.10
C ARG A 72 -7.63 4.26 1.91
N SER A 73 -8.49 3.95 0.95
CA SER A 73 -9.73 4.67 0.71
C SER A 73 -10.81 3.72 0.21
N ASN A 74 -12.03 3.92 0.69
CA ASN A 74 -13.26 3.33 0.15
C ASN A 74 -14.21 4.42 -0.39
N ALA A 75 -13.69 5.64 -0.59
CA ALA A 75 -14.44 6.72 -1.22
C ALA A 75 -14.72 6.42 -2.70
N PRO A 76 -15.73 7.05 -3.31
CA PRO A 76 -15.86 7.06 -4.76
C PRO A 76 -14.55 7.50 -5.40
N GLN A 77 -14.10 6.78 -6.44
CA GLN A 77 -12.79 7.02 -7.07
C GLN A 77 -11.62 6.94 -6.08
N ALA A 78 -11.56 5.86 -5.29
CA ALA A 78 -10.56 5.65 -4.23
C ALA A 78 -9.09 5.83 -4.68
N ILE A 79 -8.75 5.51 -5.94
CA ILE A 79 -7.40 5.77 -6.47
C ILE A 79 -7.14 7.28 -6.48
N ALA A 80 -8.03 8.06 -7.11
CA ALA A 80 -7.92 9.52 -7.17
C ALA A 80 -7.87 10.14 -5.76
N ASP A 81 -8.73 9.70 -4.84
CA ASP A 81 -8.72 10.18 -3.44
C ASP A 81 -7.34 9.98 -2.77
N ILE A 82 -6.76 8.78 -2.89
CA ILE A 82 -5.43 8.49 -2.32
C ILE A 82 -4.36 9.41 -2.92
N PHE A 83 -4.30 9.50 -4.26
CA PHE A 83 -3.24 10.27 -4.91
C PHE A 83 -3.43 11.78 -4.77
N ASN A 84 -4.67 12.26 -4.62
CA ASN A 84 -4.96 13.65 -4.26
C ASN A 84 -4.42 13.98 -2.87
N ARG A 85 -4.67 13.15 -1.87
CA ARG A 85 -4.15 13.34 -0.50
C ARG A 85 -2.62 13.31 -0.44
N ILE A 86 -1.98 12.44 -1.22
CA ILE A 86 -0.51 12.43 -1.36
C ILE A 86 -0.03 13.74 -2.03
N GLY A 87 -0.73 14.18 -3.08
CA GLY A 87 -0.45 15.44 -3.76
C GLY A 87 -0.61 16.66 -2.84
N GLU A 88 -1.63 16.68 -2.00
CA GLU A 88 -1.87 17.72 -0.98
C GLU A 88 -0.70 17.80 0.01
N GLN A 89 -0.22 16.66 0.53
CA GLN A 89 0.96 16.62 1.41
C GLN A 89 2.20 17.23 0.73
N ILE A 90 2.43 16.91 -0.55
CA ILE A 90 3.56 17.46 -1.32
C ILE A 90 3.39 18.97 -1.53
N ASN A 91 2.19 19.41 -1.92
CA ASN A 91 1.88 20.81 -2.16
C ASN A 91 2.00 21.64 -0.88
N GLU A 92 1.53 21.12 0.25
CA GLU A 92 1.66 21.77 1.55
C GLU A 92 3.13 21.91 1.94
N PHE A 93 3.93 20.86 1.78
CA PHE A 93 5.36 20.92 2.07
C PHE A 93 6.09 21.93 1.16
N GLU A 94 5.71 22.02 -0.12
CA GLU A 94 6.27 22.97 -1.07
C GLU A 94 5.89 24.43 -0.77
N LYS A 95 4.69 24.70 -0.21
CA LYS A 95 4.30 26.06 0.22
C LYS A 95 5.30 26.66 1.21
N TYR A 96 5.80 25.84 2.14
CA TYR A 96 6.78 26.26 3.14
C TYR A 96 8.24 26.07 2.68
N ASN A 97 8.46 25.32 1.60
CA ASN A 97 9.77 25.03 1.04
C ASN A 97 9.75 25.17 -0.50
N PRO A 98 9.76 26.41 -1.03
CA PRO A 98 9.68 26.64 -2.47
C PRO A 98 10.79 25.91 -3.23
N GLY A 99 10.44 25.20 -4.30
CA GLY A 99 11.39 24.45 -5.14
C GLY A 99 11.78 23.08 -4.60
N VAL A 100 11.24 22.64 -3.45
CA VAL A 100 11.59 21.35 -2.83
C VAL A 100 11.37 20.12 -3.74
N ARG A 101 10.50 20.24 -4.75
CA ARG A 101 10.30 19.21 -5.78
C ARG A 101 11.60 18.82 -6.52
N ASN A 102 12.57 19.72 -6.59
CA ASN A 102 13.88 19.50 -7.20
C ASN A 102 14.92 18.93 -6.21
N HIS A 103 14.53 18.69 -4.95
CA HIS A 103 15.41 18.21 -3.89
C HIS A 103 14.98 16.82 -3.39
N PRO A 104 15.35 15.74 -4.11
CA PRO A 104 14.89 14.38 -3.80
C PRO A 104 15.14 13.90 -2.37
N GLY A 105 16.26 14.32 -1.77
CA GLY A 105 16.59 13.98 -0.37
C GLY A 105 15.60 14.59 0.63
N LEU A 106 15.22 15.86 0.43
CA LEU A 106 14.23 16.54 1.27
C LEU A 106 12.84 15.92 1.11
N LEU A 107 12.46 15.57 -0.12
CA LEU A 107 11.20 14.87 -0.38
C LEU A 107 11.16 13.51 0.33
N LYS A 108 12.22 12.70 0.22
CA LYS A 108 12.30 11.39 0.91
C LYS A 108 12.17 11.54 2.42
N GLY A 109 12.82 12.55 3.01
CA GLY A 109 12.78 12.78 4.45
C GLY A 109 11.40 13.19 4.98
N ASN A 110 10.62 13.95 4.20
CA ASN A 110 9.44 14.66 4.71
C ASN A 110 8.10 14.22 4.10
N ILE A 111 8.09 13.55 2.95
CA ILE A 111 6.87 13.06 2.31
C ILE A 111 6.70 11.58 2.60
N ASP A 112 5.54 11.18 3.10
CA ASP A 112 5.32 9.81 3.60
C ASP A 112 5.46 8.74 2.53
N PHE A 113 5.02 9.05 1.31
CA PHE A 113 4.96 8.12 0.19
C PHE A 113 6.16 8.20 -0.76
N MET A 114 7.18 8.99 -0.40
CA MET A 114 8.47 9.01 -1.12
C MET A 114 9.34 7.79 -0.74
N GLY A 115 8.91 6.60 -1.15
CA GLY A 115 9.59 5.32 -0.91
C GLY A 115 10.06 4.62 -2.19
N GLU A 116 11.10 3.79 -2.07
CA GLU A 116 11.67 3.02 -3.17
C GLU A 116 10.98 1.67 -3.40
N VAL A 117 10.10 1.24 -2.49
CA VAL A 117 9.20 0.10 -2.68
C VAL A 117 7.78 0.60 -2.52
N LEU A 118 6.94 0.35 -3.51
CA LEU A 118 5.56 0.80 -3.53
C LEU A 118 4.67 -0.39 -3.90
N LEU A 119 3.56 -0.54 -3.19
CA LEU A 119 2.55 -1.57 -3.46
C LEU A 119 1.17 -0.91 -3.42
N GLY A 120 0.39 -1.11 -4.48
CA GLY A 120 -0.98 -0.65 -4.62
C GLY A 120 -1.92 -1.82 -4.82
N HIS A 121 -3.14 -1.70 -4.31
CA HIS A 121 -4.18 -2.70 -4.48
C HIS A 121 -5.53 -2.03 -4.75
N LEU A 122 -6.32 -2.65 -5.63
CA LEU A 122 -7.69 -2.26 -5.96
C LEU A 122 -8.63 -3.34 -5.49
N ARG A 123 -9.66 -2.95 -4.74
CA ARG A 123 -10.64 -3.86 -4.18
C ARG A 123 -11.90 -3.86 -5.04
N TYR A 124 -12.32 -5.04 -5.43
CA TYR A 124 -13.67 -5.31 -5.89
C TYR A 124 -14.45 -5.95 -4.73
N GLY A 125 -15.44 -5.24 -4.20
CA GLY A 125 -16.32 -5.69 -3.15
C GLY A 125 -17.61 -6.29 -3.71
N THR A 126 -18.16 -7.29 -3.04
CA THR A 126 -19.55 -7.69 -3.26
C THR A 126 -20.49 -6.72 -2.53
N GLN A 127 -21.70 -6.54 -3.05
CA GLN A 127 -22.68 -5.61 -2.49
C GLN A 127 -22.89 -5.83 -0.98
N GLY A 128 -22.84 -4.75 -0.20
CA GLY A 128 -23.15 -4.75 1.24
C GLY A 128 -21.95 -4.72 2.20
N LYS A 129 -20.70 -4.79 1.72
CA LYS A 129 -19.50 -4.75 2.58
C LYS A 129 -18.43 -3.77 2.07
N ASN A 130 -18.77 -2.48 1.94
CA ASN A 130 -17.79 -1.43 1.58
C ASN A 130 -17.14 -0.75 2.79
N LYS A 131 -16.42 -1.56 3.58
CA LYS A 131 -15.70 -1.11 4.78
C LYS A 131 -14.22 -0.88 4.46
N LEU A 132 -13.64 0.19 5.01
CA LEU A 132 -12.23 0.55 4.82
C LEU A 132 -11.29 -0.55 5.33
N GLU A 133 -11.71 -1.26 6.38
CA GLU A 133 -10.96 -2.35 7.00
C GLU A 133 -10.62 -3.46 5.99
N TYR A 134 -11.47 -3.68 4.98
CA TYR A 134 -11.26 -4.70 3.95
C TYR A 134 -10.36 -4.25 2.80
N CYS A 135 -9.96 -2.98 2.74
CA CYS A 135 -9.06 -2.52 1.70
C CYS A 135 -7.62 -2.97 2.02
N HIS A 136 -6.93 -3.59 1.06
CA HIS A 136 -5.50 -3.86 1.15
C HIS A 136 -4.70 -2.61 0.73
N PRO A 137 -3.40 -2.48 1.09
CA PRO A 137 -2.57 -3.43 1.86
C PRO A 137 -2.92 -3.52 3.35
N PHE A 138 -2.72 -4.70 3.94
CA PHE A 138 -2.62 -4.88 5.39
C PHE A 138 -1.18 -4.73 5.84
N ILE A 139 -0.97 -4.27 7.08
CA ILE A 139 0.38 -4.05 7.62
C ILE A 139 0.46 -4.58 9.05
N ASN A 140 1.60 -5.18 9.38
CA ASN A 140 2.02 -5.43 10.76
C ASN A 140 3.32 -4.66 11.01
N ARG A 141 3.32 -3.82 12.06
CA ARG A 141 4.45 -2.96 12.40
C ARG A 141 5.26 -3.57 13.54
N HIS A 142 6.57 -3.44 13.46
CA HIS A 142 7.51 -3.85 14.52
C HIS A 142 8.59 -2.79 14.70
N ILE A 143 9.13 -2.67 15.91
CA ILE A 143 10.27 -1.79 16.20
C ILE A 143 11.55 -2.17 15.43
N MET A 144 11.64 -3.40 14.93
CA MET A 144 12.78 -3.91 14.18
C MET A 144 12.39 -3.83 12.71
N PRO A 145 13.09 -3.03 11.88
CA PRO A 145 12.68 -2.78 10.50
C PRO A 145 12.44 -4.06 9.68
N ALA A 146 13.30 -5.09 9.87
CA ALA A 146 13.22 -6.38 9.20
C ALA A 146 11.96 -7.20 9.53
N ARG A 147 11.25 -6.86 10.61
CA ARG A 147 10.04 -7.57 11.09
C ARG A 147 8.72 -6.87 10.71
N ASN A 148 8.80 -5.81 9.90
CA ASN A 148 7.61 -5.12 9.40
C ASN A 148 7.10 -5.82 8.14
N LEU A 149 5.78 -6.01 8.05
CA LEU A 149 5.13 -6.67 6.93
C LEU A 149 4.08 -5.76 6.32
N ALA A 150 4.00 -5.77 4.99
CA ALA A 150 2.90 -5.20 4.23
C ALA A 150 2.44 -6.23 3.20
N LEU A 151 1.14 -6.55 3.19
CA LEU A 151 0.59 -7.64 2.39
C LEU A 151 -0.66 -7.17 1.64
N ALA A 152 -0.73 -7.52 0.36
CA ALA A 152 -1.92 -7.38 -0.47
C ALA A 152 -2.02 -8.64 -1.34
N GLY A 153 -3.24 -9.14 -1.55
CA GLY A 153 -3.47 -10.40 -2.23
C GLY A 153 -4.74 -10.41 -3.04
N ASN A 154 -4.65 -11.06 -4.21
CA ASN A 154 -5.78 -11.33 -5.11
C ASN A 154 -6.01 -12.85 -5.15
N PHE A 155 -6.44 -13.42 -4.02
CA PHE A 155 -6.68 -14.85 -3.86
C PHE A 155 -7.74 -15.06 -2.78
N ASN A 156 -8.20 -16.30 -2.67
CA ASN A 156 -9.10 -16.77 -1.63
C ASN A 156 -8.43 -17.91 -0.87
N ILE A 157 -8.35 -17.82 0.46
CA ILE A 157 -7.81 -18.87 1.32
C ILE A 157 -8.99 -19.65 1.89
N VAL A 158 -9.22 -20.83 1.34
CA VAL A 158 -10.38 -21.67 1.68
C VAL A 158 -10.32 -22.28 3.09
N ASN A 159 -9.13 -22.31 3.70
CA ASN A 159 -8.89 -22.90 5.01
C ASN A 159 -8.36 -21.88 6.04
N ALA A 160 -8.89 -20.65 6.01
CA ALA A 160 -8.47 -19.58 6.94
C ALA A 160 -8.62 -19.96 8.42
N ASP A 161 -9.64 -20.73 8.79
CA ASP A 161 -9.85 -21.20 10.17
C ASP A 161 -8.73 -22.15 10.64
N GLU A 162 -8.19 -22.98 9.74
CA GLU A 162 -7.04 -23.85 10.05
C GLU A 162 -5.79 -23.01 10.32
N LEU A 163 -5.60 -21.91 9.58
CA LEU A 163 -4.49 -20.99 9.81
C LEU A 163 -4.56 -20.36 11.20
N TYR A 164 -5.73 -19.87 11.62
CA TYR A 164 -5.91 -19.31 12.97
C TYR A 164 -5.68 -20.35 14.06
N THR A 165 -6.17 -21.58 13.86
CA THR A 165 -5.91 -22.71 14.77
C THR A 165 -4.41 -22.96 14.92
N HIS A 166 -3.64 -22.94 13.82
CA HIS A 166 -2.20 -23.17 13.84
C HIS A 166 -1.42 -22.01 14.49
N ILE A 167 -1.92 -20.78 14.38
CA ILE A 167 -1.35 -19.61 15.05
C ILE A 167 -1.60 -19.69 16.57
N GLY A 168 -2.66 -20.36 17.01
CA GLY A 168 -3.07 -20.44 18.42
C GLY A 168 -3.68 -19.13 18.91
N ARG A 169 -4.32 -18.37 18.01
CA ARG A 169 -4.97 -17.09 18.30
C ARG A 169 -6.38 -17.09 17.71
N GLU A 170 -7.33 -16.59 18.50
CA GLU A 170 -8.64 -16.22 17.98
C GLU A 170 -8.52 -14.97 17.11
N PRO A 171 -9.12 -14.94 15.92
CA PRO A 171 -9.13 -13.75 15.09
C PRO A 171 -9.89 -12.61 15.77
N VAL A 172 -9.38 -11.39 15.64
CA VAL A 172 -10.14 -10.19 16.03
C VAL A 172 -11.38 -10.07 15.14
N GLU A 173 -12.52 -9.68 15.72
CA GLU A 173 -13.83 -9.74 15.07
C GLU A 173 -13.88 -8.98 13.73
N GLU A 174 -13.12 -7.88 13.61
CA GLU A 174 -13.06 -7.03 12.41
C GLU A 174 -12.30 -7.67 11.24
N VAL A 175 -11.39 -8.60 11.52
CA VAL A 175 -10.51 -9.26 10.53
C VAL A 175 -10.76 -10.76 10.41
N ARG A 176 -11.65 -11.32 11.23
CA ARG A 176 -12.04 -12.74 11.22
C ARG A 176 -12.48 -13.25 9.85
N PHE A 177 -13.13 -12.40 9.06
CA PHE A 177 -13.60 -12.75 7.71
C PHE A 177 -12.60 -12.42 6.61
N SER A 178 -11.36 -12.07 6.95
CA SER A 178 -10.34 -11.76 5.97
C SER A 178 -9.24 -12.82 5.94
N ASP A 179 -9.27 -13.62 4.88
CA ASP A 179 -8.24 -14.58 4.49
C ASP A 179 -6.83 -14.00 4.55
N LEU A 180 -6.66 -12.78 4.03
CA LEU A 180 -5.37 -12.10 4.00
C LEU A 180 -4.87 -11.73 5.40
N ALA A 181 -5.77 -11.43 6.34
CA ALA A 181 -5.39 -11.14 7.72
C ALA A 181 -4.86 -12.39 8.41
N ALA A 182 -5.48 -13.56 8.19
CA ALA A 182 -5.00 -14.84 8.71
C ALA A 182 -3.58 -15.14 8.23
N LEU A 183 -3.32 -14.96 6.92
CA LEU A 183 -2.00 -15.15 6.33
C LEU A 183 -0.97 -14.14 6.87
N LEU A 184 -1.36 -12.88 7.03
CA LEU A 184 -0.47 -11.85 7.58
C LEU A 184 -0.04 -12.20 9.01
N GLU A 185 -0.98 -12.64 9.86
CA GLU A 185 -0.68 -13.06 11.23
C GLU A 185 0.23 -14.29 11.27
N LEU A 186 0.01 -15.27 10.39
CA LEU A 186 0.87 -16.44 10.27
C LEU A 186 2.31 -16.05 9.93
N LEU A 187 2.48 -15.24 8.87
CA LEU A 187 3.80 -14.77 8.44
C LEU A 187 4.46 -13.94 9.53
N TYR A 188 3.70 -13.08 10.21
CA TYR A 188 4.21 -12.26 11.30
C TYR A 188 4.67 -13.09 12.50
N LYS A 189 3.92 -14.16 12.87
CA LYS A 189 4.32 -15.08 13.94
C LYS A 189 5.69 -15.70 13.64
N PHE A 190 5.82 -16.37 12.49
CA PHE A 190 7.07 -17.05 12.14
C PHE A 190 8.25 -16.09 11.92
N LEU A 191 8.00 -14.88 11.41
CA LEU A 191 9.03 -13.85 11.28
C LEU A 191 9.60 -13.36 12.62
N ASN A 192 8.82 -13.49 13.71
CA ASN A 192 9.23 -13.06 15.04
C ASN A 192 9.78 -14.20 15.91
N GLU A 193 9.44 -15.45 15.59
CA GLU A 193 10.00 -16.65 16.22
C GLU A 193 11.41 -17.00 15.69
N ALA A 194 11.76 -16.55 14.49
CA ALA A 194 13.10 -16.63 13.89
C ALA A 194 14.06 -15.56 14.44
#